data_AF-A0A938VLV1-F1
#
_entry.id   AF-A0A938VLV1-F1
#
_cell.length_a   1.000
_cell.length_b   1.000
_cell.length_c   1.000
_cell.angle_alpha   90.00
_cell.angle_beta   90.00
_cell.angle_gamma   90.00
#
_symmetry.space_group_name_H-M   'P 1'
#
loop_
_entity.id
_entity.type
_entity.pdbx_description
1 polymer ?
#
loop_
_entity_poly.entity_id
_entity_poly.type
_entity_poly.pdbx_seq_one_letter_code
_entity_poly.pdbx_strand_id
1 'polypeptide(L)'
;MTEGIVFSPSPFFYVIIGFLVGLILGWVIGFFDSNNRSAKKIEASEKNAEIKAQEAERRIRKAEEQIALAAQASATDDPGLLRLKNDSGRYMLEMDGAPLTGALSSDKKRRLIDLLSFIRPYLEGGQPQQAPAPKPAAPQTPPAPVSTFQAVTPQRPISRPVTPAPVEPIKPTLAAALNPTKKAEEKPLAPLSIVGQIDSVLQARLVNTPLEHKGISLHESRDGAVEVIVGLTKYPSIDDVPDAVIRTAIRAAIAEWEVKFTPGL
;
A
#
# COMPACT_ATOMS: atom_id res chain seq x y z
N MET A 1 50.09 63.84 -17.97
CA MET A 1 49.90 64.19 -16.55
C MET A 1 49.01 63.11 -15.96
N THR A 2 49.58 62.15 -15.26
CA THR A 2 48.88 61.01 -14.64
C THR A 2 49.04 61.18 -13.14
N GLU A 3 47.98 61.65 -12.48
CA GLU A 3 47.96 61.79 -11.03
C GLU A 3 47.81 60.41 -10.38
N GLY A 4 48.83 59.98 -9.63
CA GLY A 4 48.79 58.76 -8.84
C GLY A 4 47.94 58.98 -7.59
N ILE A 5 46.78 58.30 -7.52
CA ILE A 5 45.97 58.25 -6.31
C ILE A 5 46.72 57.40 -5.29
N VAL A 6 47.35 58.05 -4.31
CA VAL A 6 47.98 57.37 -3.17
C VAL A 6 46.89 56.99 -2.18
N PHE A 7 46.45 55.73 -2.23
CA PHE A 7 45.49 55.16 -1.29
C PHE A 7 46.17 54.94 0.07
N SER A 8 45.83 55.75 1.07
CA SER A 8 46.31 55.57 2.44
C SER A 8 45.27 54.80 3.25
N PRO A 9 45.50 53.51 3.55
CA PRO A 9 44.50 52.68 4.21
C PRO A 9 44.28 53.14 5.65
N SER A 10 43.01 53.39 6.00
CA SER A 10 42.63 53.72 7.37
C SER A 10 42.82 52.53 8.31
N PRO A 11 43.09 52.73 9.61
CA PRO A 11 43.24 51.65 10.58
C PRO A 11 42.01 50.72 10.65
N PHE A 12 40.82 51.23 10.32
CA PHE A 12 39.59 50.43 10.19
C PHE A 12 39.63 49.41 9.04
N PHE A 13 40.36 49.69 7.96
CA PHE A 13 40.50 48.79 6.82
C PHE A 13 41.21 47.48 7.21
N TYR A 14 42.20 47.54 8.10
CA TYR A 14 42.91 46.37 8.61
C TYR A 14 42.07 45.50 9.55
N VAL A 15 41.16 46.11 10.32
CA VAL A 15 40.20 45.37 11.16
C VAL A 15 39.23 44.58 10.30
N ILE A 16 38.73 45.18 9.21
CA ILE A 16 37.83 44.50 8.26
C ILE A 16 38.56 43.35 7.57
N ILE A 17 39.81 43.56 7.13
CA ILE A 17 40.63 42.49 6.52
C ILE A 17 40.85 41.34 7.51
N GLY A 18 41.17 41.63 8.77
CA GLY A 18 41.36 40.60 9.81
C GLY A 18 40.11 39.73 10.01
N PHE A 19 38.93 40.35 10.05
CA PHE A 19 37.66 39.62 10.16
C PHE A 19 37.37 38.76 8.92
N LEU A 20 37.65 39.28 7.73
CA LEU A 20 37.40 38.61 6.47
C LEU A 20 38.34 37.40 6.27
N VAL A 21 39.61 37.52 6.69
CA VAL A 21 40.56 36.39 6.71
C VAL A 21 40.14 35.32 7.71
N GLY A 22 39.66 35.71 8.90
CA GLY A 22 39.13 34.78 9.91
C GLY A 22 37.91 34.00 9.41
N LEU A 23 37.00 34.67 8.70
CA LEU A 23 35.83 34.03 8.08
C LEU A 23 36.22 33.02 6.99
N ILE A 24 37.17 33.37 6.14
CA ILE A 24 37.65 32.48 5.07
C ILE A 24 38.33 31.25 5.68
N LEU A 25 39.18 31.40 6.70
CA LEU A 25 39.82 30.27 7.38
C LEU A 25 38.80 29.34 8.04
N GLY A 26 37.80 29.90 8.73
CA GLY A 26 36.72 29.11 9.33
C GLY A 26 35.89 28.35 8.29
N TRP A 27 35.63 28.98 7.14
CA TRP A 27 34.89 28.35 6.04
C TRP A 27 35.67 27.19 5.40
N VAL A 28 36.98 27.35 5.16
CA VAL A 28 37.83 26.29 4.58
C VAL A 28 37.92 25.07 5.51
N ILE A 29 38.05 25.29 6.82
CA ILE A 29 38.11 24.20 7.81
C ILE A 29 36.76 23.46 7.88
N GLY A 30 35.63 24.19 7.89
CA GLY A 30 34.29 23.59 7.88
C GLY A 30 33.94 22.84 6.59
N PHE A 31 34.42 23.33 5.44
CA PHE A 31 34.18 22.70 4.13
C PHE A 31 34.87 21.34 4.00
N PHE A 32 36.10 21.20 4.52
CA PHE A 32 36.86 19.95 4.44
C PHE A 32 36.26 18.84 5.32
N ASP A 33 35.75 19.18 6.51
CA ASP A 33 35.06 18.24 7.41
C ASP A 33 33.74 17.72 6.78
N SER A 34 32.96 18.63 6.18
CA SER A 34 31.68 18.32 5.54
C SER A 34 31.82 17.42 4.31
N ASN A 35 32.85 17.63 3.49
CA ASN A 35 33.05 16.87 2.26
C ASN A 35 33.41 15.40 2.56
N ASN A 36 34.27 15.15 3.55
CA ASN A 36 34.70 13.80 3.92
C ASN A 36 33.55 12.96 4.54
N ARG A 37 32.66 13.60 5.31
CA ARG A 37 31.51 12.91 5.92
C ARG A 37 30.42 12.57 4.90
N SER A 38 30.25 13.43 3.90
CA SER A 38 29.28 13.23 2.81
C SER A 38 29.70 12.07 1.89
N ALA A 39 30.99 11.99 1.54
CA ALA A 39 31.53 10.89 0.75
C ALA A 39 31.30 9.51 1.41
N LYS A 40 31.60 9.38 2.71
CA LYS A 40 31.38 8.13 3.46
C LYS A 40 29.90 7.73 3.56
N LYS A 41 29.00 8.71 3.60
CA LYS A 41 27.55 8.45 3.69
C LYS A 41 26.97 7.96 2.37
N ILE A 42 27.48 8.48 1.24
CA ILE A 42 27.09 8.04 -0.10
C ILE A 42 27.53 6.58 -0.30
N GLU A 43 28.79 6.25 -0.02
CA GLU A 43 29.31 4.88 -0.16
C GLU A 43 28.55 3.86 0.71
N ALA A 44 28.20 4.25 1.95
CA ALA A 44 27.39 3.41 2.83
C ALA A 44 25.96 3.20 2.31
N SER A 45 25.37 4.21 1.67
CA SER A 45 24.04 4.12 1.08
C SER A 45 24.03 3.26 -0.18
N GLU A 46 25.07 3.34 -1.01
CA GLU A 46 25.24 2.51 -2.21
C GLU A 46 25.43 1.04 -1.85
N LYS A 47 26.32 0.72 -0.89
CA LYS A 47 26.49 -0.66 -0.39
C LYS A 47 25.20 -1.24 0.19
N ASN A 48 24.42 -0.43 0.92
CA ASN A 48 23.14 -0.88 1.45
C ASN A 48 22.09 -1.08 0.35
N ALA A 49 22.09 -0.23 -0.69
CA ALA A 49 21.22 -0.38 -1.84
C ALA A 49 21.56 -1.65 -2.65
N GLU A 50 22.85 -1.94 -2.84
CA GLU A 50 23.31 -3.14 -3.53
C GLU A 50 22.95 -4.43 -2.77
N ILE A 51 23.13 -4.45 -1.44
CA ILE A 51 22.72 -5.58 -0.60
C ILE A 51 21.21 -5.83 -0.70
N LYS A 52 20.40 -4.77 -0.69
CA LYS A 52 18.94 -4.87 -0.84
C LYS A 52 18.54 -5.34 -2.23
N ALA A 53 19.20 -4.88 -3.28
CA ALA A 53 18.96 -5.34 -4.64
C ALA A 53 19.27 -6.83 -4.79
N GLN A 54 20.40 -7.30 -4.24
CA GLN A 54 20.75 -8.73 -4.26
C GLN A 54 19.81 -9.58 -3.40
N GLU A 55 19.29 -9.08 -2.28
CA GLU A 55 18.28 -9.79 -1.50
C GLU A 55 16.95 -9.88 -2.25
N ALA A 56 16.53 -8.78 -2.89
CA ALA A 56 15.32 -8.75 -3.71
C ALA A 56 15.40 -9.73 -4.87
N GLU A 57 16.52 -9.78 -5.60
CA GLU A 57 16.72 -10.74 -6.70
C GLU A 57 16.69 -12.19 -6.19
N ARG A 58 17.33 -12.48 -5.05
CA ARG A 58 17.28 -13.82 -4.44
C ARG A 58 15.86 -14.21 -4.01
N ARG A 59 15.05 -13.26 -3.54
CA ARG A 59 13.64 -13.49 -3.20
C ARG A 59 12.81 -13.75 -4.44
N ILE A 60 13.05 -13.01 -5.53
CA ILE A 60 12.37 -13.23 -6.81
C ILE A 60 12.69 -14.61 -7.35
N ARG A 61 13.97 -15.02 -7.42
CA ARG A 61 14.34 -16.37 -7.88
C ARG A 61 13.71 -17.48 -7.04
N LYS A 62 13.73 -17.35 -5.71
CA LYS A 62 13.07 -18.31 -4.82
C LYS A 62 11.55 -18.36 -4.98
N ALA A 63 10.93 -17.21 -5.30
CA ALA A 63 9.50 -17.16 -5.59
C ALA A 63 9.19 -17.81 -6.94
N GLU A 64 10.00 -17.57 -7.97
CA GLU A 64 9.88 -18.23 -9.27
C GLU A 64 10.07 -19.74 -9.18
N GLU A 65 11.09 -20.21 -8.43
CA GLU A 65 11.28 -21.64 -8.16
C GLU A 65 10.08 -22.25 -7.43
N GLN A 66 9.52 -21.54 -6.45
CA GLN A 66 8.31 -21.99 -5.76
C GLN A 66 7.08 -22.00 -6.66
N ILE A 67 6.91 -21.00 -7.53
CA ILE A 67 5.82 -20.95 -8.51
C ILE A 67 5.98 -22.09 -9.53
N ALA A 68 7.20 -22.37 -9.99
CA ALA A 68 7.48 -23.47 -10.92
C ALA A 68 7.24 -24.84 -10.27
N LEU A 69 7.61 -25.01 -8.99
CA LEU A 69 7.35 -26.23 -8.23
C LEU A 69 5.85 -26.39 -7.93
N ALA A 70 5.14 -25.30 -7.60
CA ALA A 70 3.69 -25.31 -7.39
C ALA A 70 2.91 -25.54 -8.68
N ALA A 71 3.37 -25.01 -9.82
CA ALA A 71 2.80 -25.29 -11.14
C ALA A 71 3.00 -26.76 -11.53
N GLN A 72 4.17 -27.36 -11.23
CA GLN A 72 4.41 -28.79 -11.41
C GLN A 72 3.56 -29.64 -10.46
N ALA A 73 3.37 -29.23 -9.20
CA ALA A 73 2.50 -29.92 -8.25
C ALA A 73 1.01 -29.84 -8.66
N SER A 74 0.57 -28.70 -9.22
CA SER A 74 -0.79 -28.49 -9.73
C SER A 74 -1.03 -29.15 -11.10
N ALA A 75 0.04 -29.59 -11.78
CA ALA A 75 -0.04 -30.45 -12.96
C ALA A 75 -0.22 -31.93 -12.61
N THR A 76 -0.26 -32.28 -11.31
CA THR A 76 -0.76 -33.58 -10.87
C THR A 76 -2.24 -33.64 -11.26
N ASP A 77 -2.50 -34.34 -12.37
CA ASP A 77 -3.80 -34.65 -12.94
C ASP A 77 -4.78 -35.08 -11.84
N ASP A 78 -5.67 -34.18 -11.44
CA ASP A 78 -6.92 -34.59 -10.82
C ASP A 78 -7.76 -35.21 -11.96
N PRO A 79 -8.01 -36.53 -11.97
CA PRO A 79 -8.72 -37.17 -13.07
C PRO A 79 -10.19 -36.75 -13.01
N GLY A 80 -10.48 -35.57 -13.55
CA GLY A 80 -11.83 -35.10 -13.76
C GLY A 80 -12.60 -36.11 -14.59
N LEU A 81 -13.79 -36.49 -14.11
CA LEU A 81 -14.68 -37.48 -14.72
C LEU A 81 -14.98 -37.18 -16.21
N LEU A 82 -14.98 -35.90 -16.58
CA LEU A 82 -15.08 -35.42 -17.96
C LEU A 82 -14.19 -34.18 -18.16
N ARG A 83 -13.36 -34.17 -19.20
CA ARG A 83 -12.58 -33.01 -19.63
C ARG A 83 -12.85 -32.69 -21.10
N LEU A 84 -13.14 -31.44 -21.39
CA LEU A 84 -13.25 -30.94 -22.76
C LEU A 84 -12.01 -30.11 -23.07
N LYS A 85 -11.12 -30.64 -23.91
CA LYS A 85 -9.96 -29.93 -24.43
C LYS A 85 -10.30 -29.33 -25.79
N ASN A 86 -9.93 -28.07 -26.01
CA ASN A 86 -9.94 -27.47 -27.34
C ASN A 86 -8.49 -27.36 -27.81
N ASP A 87 -8.12 -28.20 -28.78
CA ASP A 87 -6.83 -28.11 -29.46
C ASP A 87 -7.07 -27.55 -30.87
N SER A 88 -6.73 -26.27 -31.06
CA SER A 88 -6.65 -25.64 -32.38
C SER A 88 -7.94 -25.73 -33.21
N GLY A 89 -9.11 -25.64 -32.56
CA GLY A 89 -10.43 -25.73 -33.21
C GLY A 89 -11.01 -27.13 -33.27
N ARG A 90 -10.31 -28.14 -32.74
CA ARG A 90 -10.84 -29.48 -32.53
C ARG A 90 -11.16 -29.69 -31.05
N TYR A 91 -12.42 -29.94 -30.77
CA TYR A 91 -12.88 -30.33 -29.45
C TYR A 91 -12.57 -31.81 -29.22
N MET A 92 -11.71 -32.11 -28.23
CA MET A 92 -11.38 -33.46 -27.80
C MET A 92 -11.95 -33.69 -26.41
N LEU A 93 -12.82 -34.69 -26.30
CA LEU A 93 -13.44 -35.09 -25.04
C LEU A 93 -12.58 -36.17 -24.39
N GLU A 94 -12.13 -35.97 -23.16
CA GLU A 94 -11.48 -36.97 -22.32
C GLU A 94 -12.46 -37.41 -21.21
N MET A 95 -12.54 -38.72 -20.95
CA MET A 95 -13.32 -39.28 -19.83
C MET A 95 -12.40 -40.20 -19.04
N ASP A 96 -12.37 -40.02 -17.71
CA ASP A 96 -11.52 -40.78 -16.79
C ASP A 96 -10.02 -40.78 -17.22
N GLY A 97 -9.54 -39.65 -17.75
CA GLY A 97 -8.15 -39.49 -18.22
C GLY A 97 -7.84 -40.10 -19.60
N ALA A 98 -8.83 -40.72 -20.28
CA ALA A 98 -8.65 -41.29 -21.61
C ALA A 98 -9.35 -40.44 -22.70
N PRO A 99 -8.67 -40.09 -23.81
CA PRO A 99 -9.29 -39.39 -24.92
C PRO A 99 -10.33 -40.28 -25.61
N LEU A 100 -11.54 -39.75 -25.76
CA LEU A 100 -12.61 -40.33 -26.57
C LEU A 100 -12.40 -39.93 -28.03
N THR A 101 -11.49 -40.64 -28.70
CA THR A 101 -11.25 -40.50 -30.13
C THR A 101 -11.91 -41.66 -30.90
N GLY A 102 -12.58 -41.33 -32.02
CA GLY A 102 -13.16 -42.32 -32.93
C GLY A 102 -14.54 -42.85 -32.54
N ALA A 103 -14.90 -44.04 -33.04
CA ALA A 103 -16.20 -44.67 -32.81
C ALA A 103 -16.33 -45.10 -31.33
N LEU A 104 -17.16 -44.37 -30.56
CA LEU A 104 -17.39 -44.70 -29.15
C LEU A 104 -18.03 -46.09 -29.02
N SER A 105 -17.46 -46.93 -28.16
CA SER A 105 -18.06 -48.22 -27.77
C SER A 105 -19.40 -48.00 -27.05
N SER A 106 -20.29 -49.00 -27.10
CA SER A 106 -21.62 -48.93 -26.46
C SER A 106 -21.54 -48.61 -24.96
N ASP A 107 -20.54 -49.17 -24.27
CA ASP A 107 -20.29 -48.89 -22.85
C ASP A 107 -19.86 -47.45 -22.60
N LYS A 108 -18.94 -46.91 -23.42
CA LYS A 108 -18.50 -45.51 -23.33
C LYS A 108 -19.62 -44.53 -23.63
N LYS A 109 -20.50 -44.85 -24.60
CA LYS A 109 -21.70 -44.06 -24.91
C LYS A 109 -22.67 -44.03 -23.74
N ARG A 110 -22.96 -45.18 -23.12
CA ARG A 110 -23.83 -45.26 -21.95
C ARG A 110 -23.28 -44.44 -20.78
N ARG A 111 -21.98 -44.56 -20.51
CA ARG A 111 -21.30 -43.79 -19.47
C ARG A 111 -21.33 -42.28 -19.72
N LEU A 112 -21.11 -41.84 -20.96
CA LEU A 112 -21.20 -40.43 -21.34
C LEU A 112 -22.60 -39.87 -21.12
N ILE A 113 -23.63 -40.63 -21.46
CA ILE A 113 -25.03 -40.24 -21.28
C ILE A 113 -25.36 -40.11 -19.79
N ASP A 114 -24.92 -41.05 -18.96
CA ASP A 114 -25.09 -40.97 -17.50
C ASP A 114 -24.43 -39.71 -16.93
N LEU A 115 -23.24 -39.37 -17.42
CA LEU A 115 -22.50 -38.18 -17.00
C LEU A 115 -23.16 -36.88 -17.46
N LEU A 116 -23.69 -36.86 -18.68
CA LEU A 116 -24.43 -35.72 -19.22
C LEU A 116 -25.72 -35.47 -18.41
N SER A 117 -26.37 -36.54 -17.91
CA SER A 117 -27.52 -36.43 -17.01
C SER A 117 -27.17 -35.71 -15.70
N PHE A 118 -25.97 -35.93 -15.16
CA PHE A 118 -25.48 -35.27 -13.96
C PHE A 118 -25.17 -33.78 -14.18
N ILE A 119 -24.72 -33.41 -15.39
CA ILE A 119 -24.38 -32.01 -15.75
C ILE A 119 -25.64 -31.23 -16.17
N ARG A 120 -26.69 -31.90 -16.65
CA ARG A 120 -27.94 -31.26 -17.10
C ARG A 120 -28.55 -30.25 -16.11
N PRO A 121 -28.67 -30.52 -14.80
CA PRO A 121 -29.18 -29.53 -13.85
C PRO A 121 -28.37 -28.23 -13.83
N TYR A 122 -27.04 -28.31 -14.01
CA TYR A 122 -26.19 -27.11 -14.07
C TYR A 122 -26.40 -26.30 -15.37
N LEU A 123 -26.76 -26.96 -16.48
CA LEU A 123 -27.07 -26.29 -17.75
C LEU A 123 -28.46 -25.63 -17.74
N GLU A 124 -29.42 -26.18 -17.00
CA GLU A 124 -30.78 -25.65 -16.84
C GLU A 124 -30.90 -24.62 -15.70
N GLY A 125 -29.79 -24.27 -15.02
CA GLY A 125 -29.77 -23.30 -13.93
C GLY A 125 -30.17 -23.86 -12.55
N GLY A 126 -30.29 -25.17 -12.41
CA GLY A 126 -30.47 -25.86 -11.14
C GLY A 126 -29.15 -26.01 -10.40
N GLN A 127 -29.05 -25.41 -9.20
CA GLN A 127 -27.94 -25.70 -8.29
C GLN A 127 -27.96 -27.20 -7.92
N PRO A 128 -26.79 -27.86 -7.81
CA PRO A 128 -26.73 -29.16 -7.17
C PRO A 128 -27.28 -28.99 -5.76
N GLN A 129 -28.13 -29.92 -5.35
CA GLN A 129 -28.72 -29.95 -4.02
C GLN A 129 -27.62 -29.82 -2.98
N GLN A 130 -27.42 -28.61 -2.46
CA GLN A 130 -26.60 -28.39 -1.28
C GLN A 130 -27.25 -29.20 -0.16
N ALA A 131 -26.43 -30.00 0.53
CA ALA A 131 -26.86 -30.62 1.77
C ALA A 131 -27.54 -29.54 2.63
N PRO A 132 -28.76 -29.79 3.16
CA PRO A 132 -29.54 -28.75 3.82
C PRO A 132 -28.72 -28.12 4.94
N ALA A 133 -28.44 -26.82 4.79
CA ALA A 133 -27.82 -26.03 5.83
C ALA A 133 -28.70 -26.10 7.10
N PRO A 134 -28.13 -26.30 8.29
CA PRO A 134 -28.90 -26.32 9.52
C PRO A 134 -29.59 -24.96 9.70
N LYS A 135 -30.92 -25.01 9.75
CA LYS A 135 -31.80 -23.85 9.95
C LYS A 135 -31.42 -23.13 11.25
N PRO A 136 -31.30 -21.78 11.26
CA PRO A 136 -31.13 -21.02 12.49
C PRO A 136 -32.28 -21.31 13.45
N ALA A 137 -31.97 -21.80 14.64
CA ALA A 137 -32.94 -22.02 15.71
C ALA A 137 -33.61 -20.68 16.05
N ALA A 138 -34.93 -20.64 15.94
CA ALA A 138 -35.75 -19.51 16.37
C ALA A 138 -35.63 -19.31 17.91
N PRO A 139 -35.83 -18.08 18.42
CA PRO A 139 -35.73 -17.77 19.84
C PRO A 139 -36.76 -18.56 20.65
N GLN A 140 -36.30 -19.35 21.63
CA GLN A 140 -37.19 -20.03 22.56
C GLN A 140 -37.77 -19.01 23.54
N THR A 141 -39.09 -18.85 23.52
CA THR A 141 -39.88 -18.16 24.53
C THR A 141 -39.75 -18.90 25.87
N PRO A 142 -39.56 -18.20 27.01
CA PRO A 142 -39.37 -18.85 28.30
C PRO A 142 -40.68 -19.41 28.86
N PRO A 143 -40.71 -20.65 29.39
CA PRO A 143 -41.72 -21.05 30.36
C PRO A 143 -41.24 -20.70 31.77
N ALA A 144 -42.01 -19.86 32.46
CA ALA A 144 -41.91 -19.62 33.90
C ALA A 144 -42.63 -20.77 34.67
N PRO A 145 -42.50 -20.86 36.01
CA PRO A 145 -41.75 -21.92 36.67
C PRO A 145 -42.64 -22.87 37.47
N VAL A 146 -42.15 -24.07 37.76
CA VAL A 146 -42.66 -24.88 38.89
C VAL A 146 -41.51 -25.17 39.85
N SER A 147 -41.55 -24.51 41.00
CA SER A 147 -40.75 -24.83 42.17
C SER A 147 -41.28 -26.10 42.84
N THR A 148 -40.42 -27.10 43.04
CA THR A 148 -40.62 -28.06 44.15
C THR A 148 -39.29 -28.64 44.63
N PHE A 149 -38.87 -28.09 45.77
CA PHE A 149 -38.19 -28.66 46.94
C PHE A 149 -37.22 -29.86 46.83
N GLN A 150 -35.98 -29.55 47.22
CA GLN A 150 -35.13 -30.18 48.27
C GLN A 150 -34.81 -31.69 48.24
N ALA A 151 -33.51 -31.98 48.15
CA ALA A 151 -32.82 -33.03 48.92
C ALA A 151 -31.34 -32.62 49.12
N VAL A 152 -30.75 -33.11 50.21
CA VAL A 152 -29.77 -32.44 51.05
C VAL A 152 -28.36 -33.06 50.94
N THR A 153 -27.31 -32.21 50.91
CA THR A 153 -25.91 -32.41 51.41
C THR A 153 -24.97 -33.43 50.74
N PRO A 154 -23.61 -33.37 50.93
CA PRO A 154 -22.75 -32.43 51.69
C PRO A 154 -21.56 -31.86 50.84
N GLN A 155 -20.85 -30.77 51.14
CA GLN A 155 -19.85 -30.59 52.20
C GLN A 155 -19.24 -29.15 52.13
N ARG A 156 -19.31 -28.44 53.27
CA ARG A 156 -18.24 -27.68 53.97
C ARG A 156 -17.48 -26.50 53.33
N PRO A 157 -16.83 -25.65 54.17
CA PRO A 157 -17.05 -24.20 54.13
C PRO A 157 -15.78 -23.38 53.80
N ILE A 158 -16.02 -22.27 53.11
CA ILE A 158 -15.45 -20.93 53.27
C ILE A 158 -14.00 -20.84 53.80
N SER A 159 -13.09 -20.40 52.93
CA SER A 159 -11.95 -19.54 53.30
C SER A 159 -11.54 -18.66 52.11
N ARG A 160 -11.25 -17.41 52.44
CA ARG A 160 -10.93 -16.20 51.66
C ARG A 160 -9.62 -16.38 50.84
N PRO A 161 -9.04 -15.36 50.13
CA PRO A 161 -9.48 -14.00 49.83
C PRO A 161 -9.38 -13.62 48.33
N VAL A 162 -10.04 -12.51 47.98
CA VAL A 162 -9.77 -11.79 46.73
C VAL A 162 -8.42 -11.10 46.89
N THR A 163 -7.38 -11.60 46.23
CA THR A 163 -6.08 -10.92 46.15
C THR A 163 -6.20 -9.76 45.15
N PRO A 164 -5.86 -8.52 45.52
CA PRO A 164 -5.74 -7.44 44.56
C PRO A 164 -4.42 -7.60 43.80
N ALA A 165 -4.50 -7.84 42.49
CA ALA A 165 -3.32 -7.72 41.64
C ALA A 165 -2.97 -6.23 41.47
N PRO A 166 -1.70 -5.83 41.67
CA PRO A 166 -1.27 -4.44 41.69
C PRO A 166 -1.52 -3.69 40.37
N VAL A 167 -2.06 -2.48 40.51
CA VAL A 167 -2.11 -1.45 39.48
C VAL A 167 -0.68 -0.93 39.27
N GLU A 168 -0.02 -1.35 38.20
CA GLU A 168 1.19 -0.66 37.75
C GLU A 168 0.77 0.64 37.02
N PRO A 169 1.38 1.78 37.35
CA PRO A 169 1.01 3.07 36.80
C PRO A 169 1.42 3.16 35.33
N ILE A 170 0.41 3.22 34.46
CA ILE A 170 0.55 3.71 33.09
C ILE A 170 1.12 5.12 33.14
N LYS A 171 2.42 5.24 32.86
CA LYS A 171 3.09 6.51 32.62
C LYS A 171 2.44 7.14 31.39
N PRO A 172 1.82 8.33 31.48
CA PRO A 172 1.42 9.06 30.28
C PRO A 172 2.68 9.68 29.69
N THR A 173 3.29 9.02 28.71
CA THR A 173 4.34 9.65 27.89
C THR A 173 3.69 10.61 26.90
N LEU A 174 3.18 11.74 27.41
CA LEU A 174 3.06 12.97 26.64
C LEU A 174 4.47 13.54 26.45
N ALA A 175 5.21 13.01 25.48
CA ALA A 175 6.47 13.60 24.99
C ALA A 175 6.89 12.96 23.66
N ALA A 176 6.07 13.10 22.62
CA ALA A 176 6.49 12.85 21.24
C ALA A 176 5.72 13.75 20.27
N ALA A 177 5.63 15.03 20.60
CA ALA A 177 4.99 16.05 19.77
C ALA A 177 5.86 17.31 19.73
N LEU A 178 7.13 17.19 19.34
CA LEU A 178 7.91 18.34 18.85
C LEU A 178 8.95 17.86 17.81
N ASN A 179 8.56 18.03 16.53
CA ASN A 179 9.37 18.24 15.32
C ASN A 179 10.36 17.14 14.86
N PRO A 180 10.42 16.93 13.54
CA PRO A 180 11.45 17.67 12.83
C PRO A 180 10.91 18.41 11.60
N THR A 181 11.26 19.69 11.54
CA THR A 181 11.49 20.48 10.34
C THR A 181 12.24 19.63 9.31
N LYS A 182 11.51 19.05 8.35
CA LYS A 182 12.11 18.40 7.19
C LYS A 182 12.12 19.40 6.04
N LYS A 183 13.24 20.11 6.01
CA LYS A 183 13.92 20.69 4.86
C LYS A 183 13.37 20.15 3.53
N ALA A 184 12.89 21.06 2.70
CA ALA A 184 12.64 20.86 1.28
C ALA A 184 13.84 20.14 0.66
N GLU A 185 13.66 18.87 0.34
CA GLU A 185 14.61 18.08 -0.39
C GLU A 185 13.86 17.62 -1.63
N GLU A 186 14.19 18.30 -2.72
CA GLU A 186 13.76 18.10 -4.09
C GLU A 186 14.02 16.64 -4.48
N LYS A 187 13.04 15.77 -4.20
CA LYS A 187 13.16 14.35 -4.50
C LYS A 187 12.95 14.18 -6.00
N PRO A 188 13.88 13.53 -6.72
CA PRO A 188 13.75 13.31 -8.14
C PRO A 188 12.47 12.52 -8.42
N LEU A 189 11.72 13.03 -9.40
CA LEU A 189 10.47 12.50 -9.92
C LEU A 189 10.65 11.02 -10.24
N ALA A 190 10.19 10.15 -9.34
CA ALA A 190 9.75 8.81 -9.72
C ALA A 190 8.68 8.96 -10.83
N PRO A 191 8.37 7.94 -11.65
CA PRO A 191 7.35 8.06 -12.70
C PRO A 191 5.98 8.26 -12.06
N LEU A 192 5.71 9.48 -11.63
CA LEU A 192 4.46 9.95 -11.09
C LEU A 192 3.52 9.94 -12.29
N SER A 193 2.45 9.18 -12.16
CA SER A 193 1.27 9.32 -13.01
C SER A 193 0.93 10.81 -13.21
N ILE A 194 0.28 11.17 -14.31
CA ILE A 194 -0.16 12.54 -14.61
C ILE A 194 -0.82 13.20 -13.40
N VAL A 195 -1.62 12.44 -12.64
CA VAL A 195 -2.29 12.91 -11.42
C VAL A 195 -1.28 13.21 -10.30
N GLY A 196 -0.25 12.39 -10.13
CA GLY A 196 0.84 12.63 -9.17
C GLY A 196 1.73 13.81 -9.56
N GLN A 197 1.86 14.11 -10.86
CA GLN A 197 2.57 15.31 -11.31
C GLN A 197 1.76 16.57 -11.00
N ILE A 198 0.45 16.54 -11.26
CA ILE A 198 -0.48 17.62 -10.90
C ILE A 198 -0.50 17.82 -9.38
N ASP A 199 -0.53 16.74 -8.60
CA ASP A 199 -0.47 16.79 -7.13
C ASP A 199 0.82 17.47 -6.63
N SER A 200 1.96 17.20 -7.28
CA SER A 200 3.22 17.86 -6.92
C SER A 200 3.16 19.39 -7.13
N VAL A 201 2.51 19.83 -8.21
CA VAL A 201 2.28 21.27 -8.49
C VAL A 201 1.27 21.85 -7.49
N LEU A 202 0.20 21.12 -7.17
CA LEU A 202 -0.78 21.51 -6.16
C LEU A 202 -0.11 21.67 -4.79
N GLN A 203 0.66 20.68 -4.35
CA GLN A 203 1.33 20.73 -3.06
C GLN A 203 2.31 21.90 -2.97
N ALA A 204 3.06 22.20 -4.05
CA ALA A 204 3.93 23.37 -4.13
C ALA A 204 3.16 24.69 -3.97
N ARG A 205 1.93 24.77 -4.53
CA ARG A 205 1.04 25.94 -4.37
C ARG A 205 0.38 26.03 -3.01
N LEU A 206 0.19 24.91 -2.33
CA LEU A 206 -0.41 24.88 -1.00
C LEU A 206 0.57 25.32 0.09
N VAL A 207 1.89 25.21 -0.13
CA VAL A 207 2.90 25.71 0.81
C VAL A 207 2.73 27.22 1.02
N ASN A 208 2.66 27.66 2.28
CA ASN A 208 2.40 29.04 2.70
C ASN A 208 0.95 29.53 2.52
N THR A 209 0.00 28.63 2.25
CA THR A 209 -1.43 28.97 2.22
C THR A 209 -2.14 28.45 3.47
N PRO A 210 -3.27 29.05 3.90
CA PRO A 210 -4.07 28.51 5.00
C PRO A 210 -4.65 27.11 4.71
N LEU A 211 -4.53 26.64 3.47
CA LEU A 211 -4.94 25.29 3.04
C LEU A 211 -3.86 24.23 3.26
N GLU A 212 -2.61 24.61 3.59
CA GLU A 212 -1.51 23.68 3.89
C GLU A 212 -1.89 22.70 5.03
N HIS A 213 -2.58 23.22 6.05
CA HIS A 213 -3.03 22.44 7.20
C HIS A 213 -4.25 21.55 6.93
N LYS A 214 -4.91 21.72 5.77
CA LYS A 214 -6.09 20.91 5.40
C LYS A 214 -5.72 19.57 4.76
N GLY A 215 -4.44 19.32 4.48
CA GLY A 215 -3.94 18.03 3.97
C GLY A 215 -4.62 17.64 2.67
N ILE A 216 -4.54 18.51 1.66
CA ILE A 216 -5.17 18.28 0.35
C ILE A 216 -4.18 17.52 -0.53
N SER A 217 -4.61 16.41 -1.12
CA SER A 217 -3.78 15.58 -2.02
C SER A 217 -4.62 14.97 -3.13
N LEU A 218 -4.06 14.88 -4.33
CA LEU A 218 -4.66 14.24 -5.50
C LEU A 218 -4.10 12.83 -5.69
N HIS A 219 -4.99 11.88 -5.90
CA HIS A 219 -4.65 10.47 -6.14
C HIS A 219 -5.34 9.95 -7.39
N GLU A 220 -4.70 9.00 -8.05
CA GLU A 220 -5.33 8.24 -9.13
C GLU A 220 -6.03 7.00 -8.56
N SER A 221 -7.29 6.80 -8.93
CA SER A 221 -8.05 5.60 -8.57
C SER A 221 -7.64 4.40 -9.43
N ARG A 222 -8.03 3.19 -9.01
CA ARG A 222 -7.80 1.96 -9.79
C ARG A 222 -8.50 2.00 -11.15
N ASP A 223 -9.56 2.79 -11.26
CA ASP A 223 -10.33 3.01 -12.48
C ASP A 223 -9.75 4.14 -13.37
N GLY A 224 -8.61 4.74 -12.99
CA GLY A 224 -7.97 5.85 -13.70
C GLY A 224 -8.63 7.22 -13.48
N ALA A 225 -9.60 7.31 -12.56
CA ALA A 225 -10.25 8.56 -12.18
C ALA A 225 -9.40 9.37 -11.18
N VAL A 226 -9.62 10.69 -11.14
CA VAL A 226 -8.94 11.60 -10.19
C VAL A 226 -9.73 11.64 -8.88
N GLU A 227 -9.13 11.11 -7.81
CA GLU A 227 -9.64 11.22 -6.45
C GLU A 227 -8.97 12.37 -5.71
N VAL A 228 -9.77 13.15 -4.98
CA VAL A 228 -9.29 14.26 -4.15
C VAL A 228 -9.41 13.87 -2.69
N ILE A 229 -8.30 13.88 -1.95
CA ILE A 229 -8.27 13.64 -0.51
C ILE A 229 -8.12 15.01 0.18
N VAL A 230 -9.01 15.31 1.12
CA VAL A 230 -8.91 16.49 1.99
C VAL A 230 -8.88 16.01 3.44
N GLY A 231 -7.68 16.01 4.03
CA GLY A 231 -7.43 15.54 5.38
C GLY A 231 -7.67 14.04 5.51
N LEU A 232 -8.86 13.65 6.00
CA LEU A 232 -9.29 12.26 6.18
C LEU A 232 -10.44 11.85 5.25
N THR A 233 -10.97 12.81 4.47
CA THR A 233 -12.13 12.58 3.61
C THR A 233 -11.69 12.45 2.17
N LYS A 234 -12.16 11.40 1.49
CA LYS A 234 -11.91 11.15 0.07
C LYS A 234 -13.13 11.56 -0.73
N TYR A 235 -12.90 12.27 -1.83
CA TYR A 235 -13.89 12.69 -2.79
C TYR A 235 -13.57 12.05 -4.14
N PRO A 236 -14.56 11.44 -4.81
CA PRO A 236 -14.33 10.73 -6.07
C PRO A 236 -14.13 11.68 -7.26
N SER A 237 -14.38 12.98 -7.12
CA SER A 237 -14.18 13.98 -8.15
C SER A 237 -13.91 15.37 -7.55
N ILE A 238 -13.35 16.27 -8.37
CA ILE A 238 -13.05 17.65 -7.97
C ILE A 238 -14.35 18.41 -7.61
N ASP A 239 -15.45 18.15 -8.33
CA ASP A 239 -16.70 18.87 -8.11
C ASP A 239 -17.42 18.47 -6.82
N ASP A 240 -17.17 17.25 -6.31
CA ASP A 240 -17.73 16.75 -5.05
C ASP A 240 -17.08 17.38 -3.81
N VAL A 241 -15.99 18.13 -3.97
CA VAL A 241 -15.33 18.84 -2.87
C VAL A 241 -16.20 20.03 -2.44
N PRO A 242 -16.66 20.10 -1.18
CA PRO A 242 -17.59 21.15 -0.72
C PRO A 242 -16.92 22.53 -0.62
N ASP A 243 -15.61 22.59 -0.47
CA ASP A 243 -14.84 23.82 -0.34
C ASP A 243 -14.49 24.39 -1.72
N ALA A 244 -15.12 25.51 -2.08
CA ALA A 244 -14.88 26.18 -3.36
C ALA A 244 -13.43 26.66 -3.51
N VAL A 245 -12.75 27.00 -2.39
CA VAL A 245 -11.36 27.46 -2.41
C VAL A 245 -10.44 26.30 -2.81
N ILE A 246 -10.73 25.08 -2.33
CA ILE A 246 -9.98 23.87 -2.69
C ILE A 246 -10.16 23.54 -4.18
N ARG A 247 -11.40 23.61 -4.70
CA ARG A 247 -11.66 23.39 -6.13
C ARG A 247 -10.89 24.36 -7.02
N THR A 248 -10.86 25.63 -6.65
CA THR A 248 -10.10 26.65 -7.39
C THR A 248 -8.60 26.41 -7.28
N ALA A 249 -8.08 26.01 -6.13
CA ALA A 249 -6.67 25.69 -5.94
C ALA A 249 -6.23 24.51 -6.83
N ILE A 250 -7.03 23.44 -6.91
CA ILE A 250 -6.78 22.28 -7.76
C ILE A 250 -6.80 22.67 -9.24
N ARG A 251 -7.81 23.42 -9.70
CA ARG A 251 -7.89 23.91 -11.09
C ARG A 251 -6.71 24.81 -11.46
N ALA A 252 -6.26 25.66 -10.54
CA ALA A 252 -5.10 26.51 -10.75
C ALA A 252 -3.79 25.71 -10.82
N ALA A 253 -3.67 24.61 -10.06
CA ALA A 253 -2.54 23.70 -10.16
C ALA A 253 -2.52 22.92 -11.48
N ILE A 254 -3.69 22.48 -11.97
CA ILE A 254 -3.82 21.84 -13.30
C ILE A 254 -3.36 22.80 -14.40
N ALA A 255 -3.84 24.05 -14.39
CA ALA A 255 -3.45 25.04 -15.39
C ALA A 255 -1.94 25.34 -15.39
N GLU A 256 -1.31 25.42 -14.21
CA GLU A 256 0.14 25.57 -14.11
C GLU A 256 0.89 24.34 -14.62
N TRP A 257 0.38 23.15 -14.32
CA TRP A 257 0.93 21.90 -14.84
C TRP A 257 0.83 21.84 -16.37
N GLU A 258 -0.30 22.19 -16.97
CA GLU A 258 -0.48 22.24 -18.43
C GLU A 258 0.50 23.21 -19.10
N VAL A 259 0.71 24.40 -18.54
CA VAL A 259 1.70 25.37 -19.06
C VAL A 259 3.12 24.80 -19.00
N LYS A 260 3.45 24.07 -17.93
CA LYS A 260 4.82 23.57 -17.68
C LYS A 260 5.13 22.27 -18.44
N PHE A 261 4.14 21.40 -18.62
CA PHE A 261 4.31 20.05 -19.17
C PHE A 261 3.64 19.86 -20.54
N THR A 262 2.86 20.84 -21.03
CA THR A 262 2.25 20.83 -22.36
C THR A 262 2.49 22.17 -23.12
N PRO A 263 3.73 22.66 -23.26
CA PRO A 263 3.99 23.88 -24.01
C PRO A 263 3.82 23.61 -25.52
N GLY A 264 2.64 23.89 -26.07
CA GLY A 264 2.42 23.96 -27.52
C GLY A 264 1.33 23.05 -28.09
N LEU A 265 0.15 23.00 -27.45
CA LEU A 265 -1.08 22.67 -28.19
C LEU A 265 -1.67 23.93 -28.83
#